data_AF-A0A935DXM6-F1
#
_entry.id   AF-A0A935DXM6-F1
#
_cell.length_a   1.000
_cell.length_b   1.000
_cell.length_c   1.000
_cell.angle_alpha   90.00
_cell.angle_beta   90.00
_cell.angle_gamma   90.00
#
_symmetry.space_group_name_H-M   'P 1'
#
loop_
_entity.id
_entity.type
_entity.pdbx_description
1 polymer ?
#
loop_
_entity_poly.entity_id
_entity_poly.type
_entity_poly.pdbx_seq_one_letter_code
_entity_poly.pdbx_strand_id
1 'polypeptide(L)'
;MLLGEELSEQVYQTEHINNVLSVIQKQFPKYFRSFSKNAEDLFNSAIQQHEKEKVRYQEYLDLETLEEYDVDPNAFKKDTRTKCPIIHRCLMSQDEVMQEYKKSFNSVVGRDLYVTIYNIAVFGHNYVDSFKPKRHESAKSFEDLRLEDLSDEDYTCLGVVGFGIQSSLLYGLYPHAFAHRSQNSVWALYFLSERKDFGLGEAGSEFLMVRPQYGTCEQNYNYPPELFSYYALQIYLMLKSADPSYSKLFNDEYRYIYLDVFFDHVANKHREDINALKWTSEHVENHWH
;
A
#
# COMPACT_ATOMS: atom_id res chain seq x y z
N MET A 1 11.12 -24.19 -2.28
CA MET A 1 9.65 -24.20 -2.08
C MET A 1 9.34 -22.90 -1.37
N LEU A 2 8.71 -21.96 -2.06
CA LEU A 2 8.50 -20.58 -1.58
C LEU A 2 7.38 -20.60 -0.52
N LEU A 3 7.71 -20.29 0.74
CA LEU A 3 6.73 -20.16 1.84
C LEU A 3 6.14 -18.73 1.88
N GLY A 4 5.59 -18.27 0.75
CA GLY A 4 5.08 -16.89 0.68
C GLY A 4 4.02 -16.63 -0.39
N GLU A 5 3.40 -17.67 -0.95
CA GLU A 5 2.54 -17.48 -2.13
C GLU A 5 1.04 -17.43 -1.87
N GLU A 6 0.51 -17.88 -0.73
CA GLU A 6 -0.91 -17.66 -0.41
C GLU A 6 -1.06 -17.41 1.09
N LEU A 7 -1.63 -16.26 1.47
CA LEU A 7 -2.17 -16.14 2.82
C LEU A 7 -3.26 -17.20 2.95
N SER A 8 -3.23 -17.97 4.05
CA SER A 8 -4.25 -18.98 4.31
C SER A 8 -5.65 -18.36 4.29
N GLU A 9 -6.67 -19.07 3.79
CA GLU A 9 -8.09 -18.64 3.87
C GLU A 9 -8.51 -18.18 5.27
N GLN A 10 -7.82 -18.63 6.32
CA GLN A 10 -7.97 -18.16 7.69
C GLN A 10 -7.93 -16.63 7.82
N VAL A 11 -7.09 -15.91 7.05
CA VAL A 11 -6.97 -14.45 7.19
C VAL A 11 -8.23 -13.69 6.72
N TYR A 12 -9.03 -14.35 5.88
CA TYR A 12 -10.30 -13.82 5.37
C TYR A 12 -11.48 -14.13 6.28
N GLN A 13 -11.29 -14.96 7.32
CA GLN A 13 -12.36 -15.28 8.25
C GLN A 13 -12.71 -14.05 9.11
N THR A 14 -14.01 -13.79 9.26
CA THR A 14 -14.51 -12.66 10.06
C THR A 14 -13.98 -12.70 11.51
N GLU A 15 -13.82 -13.88 12.10
CA GLU A 15 -13.23 -14.03 13.44
C GLU A 15 -11.78 -13.56 13.49
N HIS A 16 -10.96 -13.95 12.50
CA HIS A 16 -9.58 -13.52 12.37
C HIS A 16 -9.47 -12.01 12.23
N ILE A 17 -10.22 -11.43 11.28
CA ILE A 17 -10.23 -9.97 11.02
C ILE A 17 -10.63 -9.20 12.28
N ASN A 18 -11.67 -9.66 12.98
CA ASN A 18 -12.10 -9.04 14.24
C ASN A 18 -11.04 -9.15 15.34
N ASN A 19 -10.32 -10.26 15.43
CA ASN A 19 -9.23 -10.44 16.38
C ASN A 19 -8.10 -9.44 16.10
N VAL A 20 -7.66 -9.32 14.84
CA VAL A 20 -6.66 -8.33 14.41
C VAL A 20 -7.11 -6.91 14.74
N LEU A 21 -8.33 -6.53 14.36
CA LEU A 21 -8.89 -5.20 14.63
C LEU A 21 -8.99 -4.91 16.13
N SER A 22 -9.33 -5.91 16.96
CA SER A 22 -9.42 -5.72 18.41
C SER A 22 -8.06 -5.35 19.02
N VAL A 23 -6.97 -5.95 18.52
CA VAL A 23 -5.61 -5.65 18.99
C VAL A 23 -5.18 -4.27 18.50
N ILE A 24 -5.42 -3.97 17.22
CA ILE A 24 -5.15 -2.65 16.64
C ILE A 24 -5.89 -1.56 17.43
N GLN A 25 -7.18 -1.74 17.71
CA GLN A 25 -7.98 -0.79 18.47
C GLN A 25 -7.43 -0.56 19.89
N LYS A 26 -6.93 -1.62 20.54
CA LYS A 26 -6.30 -1.53 21.86
C LYS A 26 -4.96 -0.77 21.81
N GLN A 27 -4.17 -0.94 20.76
CA GLN A 27 -2.86 -0.28 20.61
C GLN A 27 -2.97 1.15 20.05
N PHE A 28 -4.01 1.46 19.30
CA PHE A 28 -4.20 2.73 18.61
C PHE A 28 -3.96 3.97 19.52
N PRO A 29 -4.53 4.06 20.74
CA PRO A 29 -4.35 5.23 21.61
C PRO A 29 -2.89 5.54 21.98
N LYS A 30 -2.04 4.51 22.05
CA LYS A 30 -0.60 4.64 22.36
C LYS A 30 0.11 5.44 21.28
N TYR A 31 -0.16 5.14 20.01
CA TYR A 31 0.44 5.84 18.88
C TYR A 31 -0.22 7.20 18.68
N PHE A 32 -1.55 7.25 18.74
CA PHE A 32 -2.32 8.47 18.55
C PHE A 32 -1.91 9.59 19.52
N ARG A 33 -1.72 9.31 20.81
CA ARG A 33 -1.32 10.32 21.82
C ARG A 33 -0.04 11.08 21.45
N SER A 34 0.91 10.40 20.82
CA SER A 34 2.16 11.02 20.38
C SER A 34 2.03 11.70 19.02
N PHE A 35 1.18 11.16 18.17
CA PHE A 35 0.91 11.67 16.83
C PHE A 35 0.15 13.00 16.87
N SER A 36 -0.89 13.07 17.69
CA SER A 36 -1.83 14.19 17.78
C SER A 36 -1.12 15.52 18.00
N LYS A 37 -0.06 15.54 18.83
CA LYS A 37 0.74 16.74 19.15
C LYS A 37 1.14 17.60 17.95
N ASN A 38 1.41 16.99 16.79
CA ASN A 38 1.85 17.69 15.58
C ASN A 38 1.01 17.33 14.35
N ALA A 39 -0.18 16.73 14.51
CA ALA A 39 -0.87 16.11 13.37
C ALA A 39 -1.31 17.12 12.32
N GLU A 40 -1.78 18.32 12.72
CA GLU A 40 -2.24 19.36 11.81
C GLU A 40 -1.13 19.80 10.84
N ASP A 41 0.07 20.08 11.34
CA ASP A 41 1.21 20.48 10.51
C ASP A 41 1.65 19.36 9.57
N LEU A 42 1.66 18.11 10.07
CA LEU A 42 1.99 16.94 9.26
C LEU A 42 0.96 16.72 8.14
N PHE A 43 -0.32 16.87 8.45
CA PHE A 43 -1.41 16.76 7.48
C PHE A 43 -1.33 17.83 6.40
N ASN A 44 -1.17 19.09 6.79
CA ASN A 44 -1.06 20.19 5.84
C ASN A 44 0.15 20.02 4.91
N SER A 45 1.28 19.58 5.45
CA SER A 45 2.49 19.30 4.67
C SER A 45 2.26 18.15 3.68
N ALA A 46 1.62 17.07 4.13
CA ALA A 46 1.34 15.90 3.30
C ALA A 46 0.33 16.21 2.19
N ILE A 47 -0.73 16.98 2.47
CA ILE A 47 -1.70 17.44 1.46
C ILE A 47 -0.98 18.28 0.40
N GLN A 48 -0.19 19.27 0.80
CA GLN A 48 0.54 20.11 -0.15
C GLN A 48 1.50 19.30 -1.03
N GLN A 49 2.19 18.30 -0.45
CA GLN A 49 3.08 17.44 -1.21
C GLN A 49 2.31 16.53 -2.17
N HIS A 50 1.18 15.97 -1.71
CA HIS A 50 0.33 15.13 -2.53
C HIS A 50 -0.24 15.90 -3.72
N GLU A 51 -0.80 17.11 -3.52
CA GLU A 51 -1.37 17.91 -4.60
C GLU A 51 -0.35 18.24 -5.69
N LYS A 52 0.92 18.48 -5.33
CA LYS A 52 2.01 18.68 -6.30
C LYS A 52 2.31 17.42 -7.10
N GLU A 53 2.32 16.25 -6.46
CA GLU A 53 2.60 14.98 -7.13
C GLU A 53 1.40 14.46 -7.92
N LYS A 54 0.17 14.74 -7.47
CA LYS A 54 -1.09 14.35 -8.11
C LYS A 54 -1.17 14.78 -9.56
N VAL A 55 -0.67 15.97 -9.89
CA VAL A 55 -0.59 16.46 -11.29
C VAL A 55 0.14 15.47 -12.19
N ARG A 56 1.25 14.88 -11.72
CA ARG A 56 2.02 13.89 -12.49
C ARG A 56 1.26 12.57 -12.66
N TYR A 57 0.50 12.15 -11.65
CA TYR A 57 -0.36 10.97 -11.78
C TYR A 57 -1.54 11.24 -12.73
N GLN A 58 -2.13 12.43 -12.68
CA GLN A 58 -3.20 12.86 -13.59
C GLN A 58 -2.73 12.82 -15.05
N GLU A 59 -1.55 13.39 -15.33
CA GLU A 59 -0.97 13.35 -16.68
C GLU A 59 -0.60 11.92 -17.12
N TYR A 60 -0.10 11.08 -16.22
CA TYR A 60 0.35 9.73 -16.57
C TYR A 60 -0.80 8.73 -16.77
N LEU A 61 -1.89 8.89 -16.02
CA LEU A 61 -3.04 7.98 -16.00
C LEU A 61 -4.26 8.55 -16.74
N ASP A 62 -4.08 9.63 -17.50
CA ASP A 62 -5.11 10.17 -18.37
C ASP A 62 -5.51 9.12 -19.42
N LEU A 63 -6.80 8.75 -19.44
CA LEU A 63 -7.27 7.63 -20.26
C LEU A 63 -7.12 7.92 -21.76
N GLU A 64 -7.38 9.15 -22.19
CA GLU A 64 -7.21 9.55 -23.60
C GLU A 64 -5.74 9.42 -24.03
N THR A 65 -4.82 9.92 -23.20
CA THR A 65 -3.37 9.78 -23.42
C THR A 65 -2.92 8.32 -23.39
N LEU A 66 -3.48 7.49 -22.51
CA LEU A 66 -3.15 6.08 -22.46
C LEU A 66 -3.60 5.34 -23.73
N GLU A 67 -4.79 5.61 -24.25
CA GLU A 67 -5.29 4.97 -25.48
C GLU A 67 -4.37 5.20 -26.69
N GLU A 68 -3.70 6.36 -26.76
CA GLU A 68 -2.70 6.63 -27.82
C GLU A 68 -1.51 5.66 -27.79
N TYR A 69 -1.19 5.06 -26.64
CA TYR A 69 -0.10 4.10 -26.52
C TYR A 69 -0.44 2.69 -26.98
N ASP A 70 -1.71 2.38 -27.29
CA ASP A 70 -2.11 1.06 -27.78
C ASP A 70 -1.39 0.68 -29.09
N VAL A 71 -1.04 1.68 -29.91
CA VAL A 71 -0.31 1.50 -31.17
C VAL A 71 1.21 1.40 -31.00
N ASP A 72 1.78 1.93 -29.91
CA ASP A 72 3.21 1.79 -29.56
C ASP A 72 3.43 1.58 -28.04
N PRO A 73 3.20 0.36 -27.54
CA PRO A 73 3.41 0.05 -26.12
C PRO A 73 4.90 0.13 -25.68
N ASN A 74 5.85 0.14 -26.61
CA ASN A 74 7.26 0.30 -26.26
C ASN A 74 7.59 1.75 -25.94
N ALA A 75 6.98 2.70 -26.65
CA ALA A 75 7.00 4.11 -26.25
C ALA A 75 6.39 4.29 -24.85
N PHE A 76 5.28 3.61 -24.55
CA PHE A 76 4.67 3.64 -23.21
C PHE A 76 5.62 3.20 -22.11
N LYS A 77 6.31 2.07 -22.30
CA LYS A 77 7.30 1.58 -21.33
C LYS A 77 8.43 2.58 -21.11
N LYS A 78 8.92 3.21 -22.19
CA LYS A 78 9.96 4.24 -22.12
C LYS A 78 9.50 5.45 -21.30
N ASP A 79 8.28 5.90 -21.51
CA ASP A 79 7.69 7.03 -20.81
C ASP A 79 7.33 6.70 -19.36
N THR A 80 6.84 5.49 -19.10
CA THR A 80 6.54 4.98 -17.75
C THR A 80 7.75 5.06 -16.83
N ARG A 81 8.98 4.83 -17.35
CA ARG A 81 10.23 4.93 -16.57
C ARG A 81 10.43 6.33 -15.94
N THR A 82 9.91 7.39 -16.54
CA THR A 82 10.17 8.78 -16.13
C THR A 82 8.91 9.51 -15.67
N LYS A 83 7.78 9.25 -16.32
CA LYS A 83 6.51 9.93 -16.07
C LYS A 83 5.77 9.37 -14.86
N CYS A 84 5.77 8.05 -14.66
CA CYS A 84 5.13 7.42 -13.50
C CYS A 84 5.96 7.67 -12.22
N PRO A 85 5.45 8.46 -11.24
CA PRO A 85 6.25 8.86 -10.08
C PRO A 85 6.77 7.67 -9.24
N ILE A 86 5.91 6.70 -8.93
CA ILE A 86 6.29 5.54 -8.10
C ILE A 86 7.29 4.62 -8.81
N ILE A 87 7.04 4.28 -10.08
CA ILE A 87 7.94 3.43 -10.87
C ILE A 87 9.29 4.12 -11.04
N HIS A 88 9.29 5.42 -11.33
CA HIS A 88 10.52 6.20 -11.42
C HIS A 88 11.33 6.14 -10.11
N ARG A 89 10.67 6.32 -8.95
CA ARG A 89 11.33 6.18 -7.64
C ARG A 89 11.94 4.80 -7.44
N CYS A 90 11.22 3.73 -7.75
CA CYS A 90 11.74 2.36 -7.63
C CYS A 90 12.98 2.15 -8.52
N LEU A 91 12.96 2.67 -9.75
CA LEU A 91 14.10 2.57 -10.68
C LEU A 91 15.31 3.41 -10.25
N MET A 92 15.08 4.55 -9.58
CA MET A 92 16.15 5.43 -9.09
C MET A 92 16.65 5.06 -7.68
N SER A 93 15.96 4.18 -6.96
CA SER A 93 16.36 3.74 -5.62
C SER A 93 17.76 3.14 -5.63
N GLN A 94 18.55 3.41 -4.60
CA GLN A 94 19.88 2.83 -4.42
C GLN A 94 19.86 1.54 -3.59
N ASP A 95 18.69 1.16 -3.05
CA ASP A 95 18.54 -0.03 -2.20
C ASP A 95 18.81 -1.31 -3.00
N GLU A 96 19.55 -2.25 -2.40
CA GLU A 96 19.93 -3.51 -3.04
C GLU A 96 18.71 -4.38 -3.37
N VAL A 97 17.71 -4.39 -2.49
CA VAL A 97 16.42 -5.09 -2.70
C VAL A 97 15.66 -4.61 -3.95
N MET A 98 15.96 -3.41 -4.48
CA MET A 98 15.33 -2.90 -5.71
C MET A 98 16.01 -3.38 -6.98
N GLN A 99 17.12 -4.13 -6.91
CA GLN A 99 17.80 -4.63 -8.11
C GLN A 99 16.96 -5.65 -8.88
N GLU A 100 16.21 -6.52 -8.19
CA GLU A 100 15.29 -7.46 -8.82
C GLU A 100 14.14 -6.74 -9.53
N TYR A 101 13.58 -5.71 -8.90
CA TYR A 101 12.57 -4.85 -9.53
C TYR A 101 13.10 -4.19 -10.81
N LYS A 102 14.32 -3.63 -10.78
CA LYS A 102 14.94 -2.99 -11.96
C LYS A 102 15.16 -3.99 -13.09
N LYS A 103 15.58 -5.22 -12.78
CA LYS A 103 15.72 -6.31 -13.76
C LYS A 103 14.35 -6.62 -14.39
N SER A 104 13.33 -6.84 -13.56
CA SER A 104 11.96 -7.15 -13.98
C SER A 104 11.37 -6.04 -14.87
N PHE A 105 11.53 -4.78 -14.49
CA PHE A 105 11.09 -3.65 -15.31
C PHE A 105 11.83 -3.58 -16.64
N ASN A 106 13.12 -3.91 -16.69
CA ASN A 106 13.86 -3.91 -17.95
C ASN A 106 13.43 -5.07 -18.87
N SER A 107 13.07 -6.23 -18.32
CA SER A 107 12.64 -7.40 -19.10
C SER A 107 11.17 -7.44 -19.50
N VAL A 108 10.28 -6.75 -18.78
CA VAL A 108 8.83 -6.75 -19.08
C VAL A 108 8.52 -6.33 -20.51
N VAL A 109 7.54 -6.96 -21.15
CA VAL A 109 7.07 -6.53 -22.47
C VAL A 109 6.28 -5.22 -22.34
N GLY A 110 6.50 -4.27 -23.26
CA GLY A 110 5.81 -2.97 -23.21
C GLY A 110 4.28 -3.10 -23.26
N ARG A 111 3.76 -4.08 -24.02
CA ARG A 111 2.33 -4.40 -24.13
C ARG A 111 1.74 -4.82 -22.77
N ASP A 112 2.39 -5.74 -22.06
CA ASP A 112 1.88 -6.24 -20.77
C ASP A 112 1.81 -5.12 -19.73
N LEU A 113 2.88 -4.32 -19.65
CA LEU A 113 2.92 -3.16 -18.77
C LEU A 113 1.85 -2.13 -19.12
N TYR A 114 1.64 -1.86 -20.42
CA TYR A 114 0.59 -0.96 -20.90
C TYR A 114 -0.81 -1.43 -20.50
N VAL A 115 -1.17 -2.67 -20.85
CA VAL A 115 -2.49 -3.24 -20.56
C VAL A 115 -2.76 -3.18 -19.06
N THR A 116 -1.78 -3.57 -18.23
CA THR A 116 -1.89 -3.53 -16.78
C THR A 116 -2.20 -2.12 -16.26
N ILE A 117 -1.42 -1.11 -16.67
CA ILE A 117 -1.61 0.26 -16.18
C ILE A 117 -2.92 0.86 -16.71
N TYR A 118 -3.28 0.58 -17.95
CA TYR A 118 -4.56 1.00 -18.53
C TYR A 118 -5.74 0.42 -17.73
N ASN A 119 -5.71 -0.88 -17.44
CA ASN A 119 -6.73 -1.55 -16.64
C ASN A 119 -6.85 -0.93 -15.24
N ILE A 120 -5.74 -0.64 -14.57
CA ILE A 120 -5.75 0.05 -13.26
C ILE A 120 -6.37 1.45 -13.37
N ALA A 121 -6.03 2.22 -14.41
CA ALA A 121 -6.58 3.55 -14.63
C ALA A 121 -8.10 3.50 -14.86
N VAL A 122 -8.57 2.58 -15.71
CA VAL A 122 -9.99 2.34 -15.98
C VAL A 122 -10.73 1.90 -14.71
N PHE A 123 -10.15 0.98 -13.94
CA PHE A 123 -10.69 0.54 -12.66
C PHE A 123 -10.87 1.72 -11.70
N GLY A 124 -9.82 2.53 -11.51
CA GLY A 124 -9.87 3.70 -10.64
C GLY A 124 -10.95 4.71 -11.06
N HIS A 125 -11.04 5.00 -12.36
CA HIS A 125 -12.05 5.89 -12.92
C HIS A 125 -13.47 5.37 -12.66
N ASN A 126 -13.75 4.11 -13.01
CA ASN A 126 -15.07 3.49 -12.83
C ASN A 126 -15.47 3.37 -11.35
N TYR A 127 -14.51 3.03 -10.49
CA TYR A 127 -14.73 2.94 -9.06
C TYR A 127 -15.15 4.30 -8.49
N VAL A 128 -14.45 5.37 -8.85
CA VAL A 128 -14.69 6.72 -8.33
C VAL A 128 -15.96 7.35 -8.88
N ASP A 129 -16.35 7.08 -10.13
CA ASP A 129 -17.60 7.57 -10.71
C ASP A 129 -18.83 7.16 -9.89
N SER A 130 -18.82 5.92 -9.37
CA SER A 130 -19.87 5.39 -8.51
C SER A 130 -19.64 5.59 -7.01
N PHE A 131 -18.50 6.18 -6.62
CA PHE A 131 -18.08 6.27 -5.22
C PHE A 131 -19.03 7.10 -4.35
N LYS A 132 -19.31 6.60 -3.16
CA LYS A 132 -20.12 7.29 -2.14
C LYS A 132 -19.39 7.28 -0.80
N PRO A 133 -18.84 8.42 -0.34
CA PRO A 133 -18.04 8.48 0.89
C PRO A 133 -18.70 7.86 2.12
N LYS A 134 -20.00 8.11 2.33
CA LYS A 134 -20.74 7.54 3.47
C LYS A 134 -20.93 6.03 3.37
N ARG A 135 -21.10 5.49 2.15
CA ARG A 135 -21.21 4.05 1.93
C ARG A 135 -19.87 3.38 2.23
N HIS A 136 -18.79 3.97 1.73
CA HIS A 136 -17.43 3.54 1.98
C HIS A 136 -17.11 3.47 3.48
N GLU A 137 -17.38 4.55 4.23
CA GLU A 137 -17.19 4.59 5.69
C GLU A 137 -18.10 3.63 6.47
N SER A 138 -19.17 3.12 5.85
CA SER A 138 -20.09 2.15 6.45
C SER A 138 -19.80 0.69 6.10
N ALA A 139 -18.70 0.42 5.39
CA ALA A 139 -18.26 -0.94 5.06
C ALA A 139 -18.12 -1.80 6.33
N LYS A 140 -18.68 -3.00 6.28
CA LYS A 140 -18.71 -3.98 7.40
C LYS A 140 -17.78 -5.16 7.16
N SER A 141 -17.27 -5.28 5.94
CA SER A 141 -16.46 -6.37 5.45
C SER A 141 -15.50 -5.85 4.37
N PHE A 142 -14.49 -6.63 4.00
CA PHE A 142 -13.55 -6.21 2.96
C PHE A 142 -14.20 -6.24 1.56
N GLU A 143 -15.15 -7.14 1.34
CA GLU A 143 -15.93 -7.29 0.11
C GLU A 143 -16.81 -6.06 -0.18
N ASP A 144 -17.23 -5.32 0.86
CA ASP A 144 -17.96 -4.07 0.68
C ASP A 144 -17.15 -3.01 -0.07
N LEU A 145 -15.81 -3.14 -0.07
CA LEU A 145 -14.89 -2.24 -0.76
C LEU A 145 -14.71 -2.60 -2.24
N ARG A 146 -15.08 -3.81 -2.69
CA ARG A 146 -15.03 -4.23 -4.10
C ARG A 146 -13.66 -4.02 -4.76
N LEU A 147 -12.62 -4.52 -4.11
CA LEU A 147 -11.23 -4.37 -4.53
C LEU A 147 -10.58 -5.71 -4.92
N GLU A 148 -11.32 -6.80 -4.89
CA GLU A 148 -10.86 -8.16 -5.21
C GLU A 148 -10.27 -8.25 -6.62
N ASP A 149 -10.87 -7.55 -7.60
CA ASP A 149 -10.41 -7.50 -8.98
C ASP A 149 -8.94 -7.05 -9.09
N LEU A 150 -8.44 -6.20 -8.17
CA LEU A 150 -7.04 -5.75 -8.21
C LEU A 150 -6.02 -6.88 -7.99
N SER A 151 -6.47 -8.04 -7.51
CA SER A 151 -5.64 -9.24 -7.38
C SER A 151 -5.58 -10.06 -8.68
N ASP A 152 -6.41 -9.77 -9.68
CA ASP A 152 -6.45 -10.52 -10.93
C ASP A 152 -5.23 -10.26 -11.81
N GLU A 153 -4.93 -11.22 -12.69
CA GLU A 153 -3.79 -11.16 -13.61
C GLU A 153 -3.83 -9.94 -14.54
N ASP A 154 -5.03 -9.45 -14.88
CA ASP A 154 -5.23 -8.27 -15.74
C ASP A 154 -4.78 -6.96 -15.09
N TYR A 155 -4.63 -6.93 -13.76
CA TYR A 155 -4.19 -5.76 -13.00
C TYR A 155 -2.77 -5.91 -12.45
N THR A 156 -2.13 -7.04 -12.70
CA THR A 156 -0.79 -7.32 -12.21
C THR A 156 0.20 -7.50 -13.36
N CYS A 157 1.45 -7.13 -13.08
CA CYS A 157 2.54 -7.38 -14.00
C CYS A 157 3.71 -7.93 -13.20
N LEU A 158 4.05 -9.20 -13.42
CA LEU A 158 4.99 -9.94 -12.57
C LEU A 158 6.30 -9.17 -12.35
N GLY A 159 6.66 -8.99 -11.07
CA GLY A 159 7.88 -8.30 -10.64
C GLY A 159 7.90 -6.79 -10.86
N VAL A 160 6.85 -6.19 -11.45
CA VAL A 160 6.80 -4.76 -11.79
C VAL A 160 5.58 -4.07 -11.19
N VAL A 161 4.38 -4.62 -11.38
CA VAL A 161 3.13 -4.05 -10.86
C VAL A 161 2.46 -5.10 -9.97
N GLY A 162 2.65 -4.94 -8.67
CA GLY A 162 1.82 -5.58 -7.64
C GLY A 162 1.06 -4.52 -6.85
N PHE A 163 0.38 -4.92 -5.78
CA PHE A 163 -0.51 -4.03 -5.03
C PHE A 163 0.16 -2.77 -4.45
N GLY A 164 1.46 -2.83 -4.13
CA GLY A 164 2.24 -1.65 -3.78
C GLY A 164 2.20 -0.55 -4.87
N ILE A 165 2.40 -0.93 -6.14
CA ILE A 165 2.34 0.01 -7.27
C ILE A 165 0.89 0.37 -7.59
N GLN A 166 -0.03 -0.60 -7.65
CA GLN A 166 -1.45 -0.36 -7.91
C GLN A 166 -2.02 0.69 -6.94
N SER A 167 -1.81 0.48 -5.64
CA SER A 167 -2.27 1.40 -4.60
C SER A 167 -1.63 2.78 -4.72
N SER A 168 -0.35 2.90 -5.06
CA SER A 168 0.29 4.21 -5.29
C SER A 168 -0.32 4.97 -6.47
N LEU A 169 -0.67 4.28 -7.56
CA LEU A 169 -1.34 4.88 -8.72
C LEU A 169 -2.74 5.40 -8.34
N LEU A 170 -3.55 4.52 -7.74
CA LEU A 170 -4.93 4.82 -7.35
C LEU A 170 -5.00 5.89 -6.25
N TYR A 171 -4.18 5.78 -5.21
CA TYR A 171 -4.04 6.80 -4.16
C TYR A 171 -3.58 8.14 -4.74
N GLY A 172 -2.62 8.12 -5.67
CA GLY A 172 -2.09 9.32 -6.31
C GLY A 172 -3.14 10.18 -7.02
N LEU A 173 -4.18 9.55 -7.57
CA LEU A 173 -5.32 10.23 -8.19
C LEU A 173 -6.46 10.50 -7.22
N TYR A 174 -6.80 9.50 -6.42
CA TYR A 174 -8.06 9.40 -5.68
C TYR A 174 -7.81 9.06 -4.20
N PRO A 175 -7.11 9.94 -3.45
CA PRO A 175 -6.76 9.70 -2.05
C PRO A 175 -7.98 9.68 -1.11
N HIS A 176 -9.16 10.07 -1.59
CA HIS A 176 -10.40 9.90 -0.85
C HIS A 176 -10.93 8.46 -0.89
N ALA A 177 -10.61 7.71 -1.96
CA ALA A 177 -11.18 6.38 -2.23
C ALA A 177 -10.20 5.23 -1.94
N PHE A 178 -8.90 5.43 -2.18
CA PHE A 178 -7.91 4.35 -2.08
C PHE A 178 -6.83 4.62 -1.05
N ALA A 179 -6.55 3.61 -0.22
CA ALA A 179 -5.47 3.63 0.75
C ALA A 179 -4.12 3.42 0.05
N HIS A 180 -3.08 4.11 0.52
CA HIS A 180 -1.72 3.91 0.03
C HIS A 180 -1.06 2.73 0.74
N ARG A 181 -0.76 1.65 0.00
CA ARG A 181 -0.08 0.47 0.54
C ARG A 181 1.45 0.61 0.46
N SER A 182 1.98 1.66 1.09
CA SER A 182 3.43 1.86 1.23
C SER A 182 4.08 0.74 2.06
N GLN A 183 5.41 0.58 2.00
CA GLN A 183 6.09 -0.34 2.93
C GLN A 183 5.82 0.02 4.40
N ASN A 184 5.82 1.32 4.71
CA ASN A 184 5.55 1.80 6.08
C ASN A 184 4.14 1.46 6.53
N SER A 185 3.14 1.47 5.64
CA SER A 185 1.76 1.11 6.00
C SER A 185 1.64 -0.32 6.51
N VAL A 186 2.31 -1.29 5.86
CA VAL A 186 2.27 -2.69 6.30
C VAL A 186 3.10 -2.93 7.55
N TRP A 187 4.25 -2.26 7.67
CA TRP A 187 4.98 -2.23 8.95
C TRP A 187 4.13 -1.62 10.07
N ALA A 188 3.36 -0.57 9.80
CA ALA A 188 2.48 0.05 10.78
C ALA A 188 1.40 -0.93 11.24
N LEU A 189 0.79 -1.70 10.34
CA LEU A 189 -0.15 -2.76 10.69
C LEU A 189 0.49 -3.82 11.60
N TYR A 190 1.72 -4.26 11.30
CA TYR A 190 2.47 -5.18 12.16
C TYR A 190 2.70 -4.63 13.59
N PHE A 191 3.02 -3.35 13.73
CA PHE A 191 3.22 -2.76 15.06
C PHE A 191 1.91 -2.48 15.80
N LEU A 192 0.87 -2.03 15.09
CA LEU A 192 -0.46 -1.82 15.65
C LEU A 192 -1.10 -3.14 16.09
N SER A 193 -0.79 -4.24 15.42
CA SER A 193 -1.25 -5.58 15.78
C SER A 193 -0.42 -6.22 16.91
N GLU A 194 0.42 -5.43 17.60
CA GLU A 194 1.29 -5.89 18.69
C GLU A 194 2.22 -7.04 18.26
N ARG A 195 2.57 -7.10 16.97
CA ARG A 195 3.45 -8.12 16.39
C ARG A 195 2.93 -9.56 16.57
N LYS A 196 1.62 -9.72 16.69
CA LYS A 196 1.01 -11.04 16.93
C LYS A 196 0.97 -11.88 15.66
N ASP A 197 1.03 -13.19 15.86
CA ASP A 197 0.92 -14.20 14.81
C ASP A 197 -0.52 -14.58 14.46
N PHE A 198 -1.47 -14.23 15.32
CA PHE A 198 -2.89 -14.58 15.19
C PHE A 198 -3.15 -16.07 14.91
N GLY A 199 -2.26 -16.94 15.40
CA GLY A 199 -2.37 -18.38 15.18
C GLY A 199 -2.01 -18.84 13.76
N LEU A 200 -1.32 -18.02 12.96
CA LEU A 200 -0.87 -18.38 11.60
C LEU A 200 0.35 -19.33 11.56
N GLY A 201 0.76 -19.87 12.71
CA GLY A 201 1.82 -20.86 12.82
C GLY A 201 3.16 -20.35 12.29
N GLU A 202 3.80 -21.13 11.40
CA GLU A 202 5.12 -20.83 10.85
C GLU A 202 5.16 -19.57 9.97
N ALA A 203 4.02 -19.09 9.47
CA ALA A 203 3.94 -17.81 8.76
C ALA A 203 4.21 -16.62 9.69
N GLY A 204 3.95 -16.78 11.00
CA GLY A 204 4.35 -15.86 12.07
C GLY A 204 3.64 -14.51 12.12
N SER A 205 3.25 -13.90 11.00
CA SER A 205 2.49 -12.65 10.93
C SER A 205 1.97 -12.47 9.51
N GLU A 206 0.69 -12.12 9.33
CA GLU A 206 0.16 -11.84 8.00
C GLU A 206 0.79 -10.59 7.34
N PHE A 207 1.37 -9.70 8.15
CA PHE A 207 1.97 -8.45 7.69
C PHE A 207 3.45 -8.58 7.34
N LEU A 208 4.10 -9.69 7.71
CA LEU A 208 5.50 -9.92 7.44
C LEU A 208 5.69 -11.13 6.53
N MET A 209 6.77 -11.10 5.77
CA MET A 209 7.30 -12.24 5.05
C MET A 209 8.65 -12.58 5.68
N VAL A 210 8.64 -13.59 6.54
CA VAL A 210 9.84 -14.10 7.21
C VAL A 210 10.36 -15.29 6.42
N ARG A 211 11.60 -15.23 5.96
CA ARG A 211 12.27 -16.33 5.26
C ARG A 211 13.57 -16.69 5.99
N PRO A 212 13.49 -17.49 7.06
CA PRO A 212 14.65 -17.82 7.89
C PRO A 212 15.80 -18.45 7.08
N GLN A 213 15.48 -19.26 6.06
CA GLN A 213 16.48 -19.88 5.20
C GLN A 213 17.32 -18.88 4.38
N TYR A 214 16.80 -17.68 4.14
CA TYR A 214 17.51 -16.60 3.45
C TYR A 214 17.91 -15.49 4.42
N GLY A 215 17.67 -15.67 5.73
CA GLY A 215 17.88 -14.65 6.75
C GLY A 215 16.94 -13.45 6.64
N THR A 216 15.94 -13.47 5.74
CA THR A 216 15.20 -12.26 5.41
C THR A 216 13.92 -12.09 6.21
N CYS A 217 13.61 -10.83 6.54
CA CYS A 217 12.36 -10.43 7.16
C CYS A 217 11.92 -9.11 6.55
N GLU A 218 10.86 -9.18 5.74
CA GLU A 218 10.31 -8.02 5.06
C GLU A 218 8.82 -7.85 5.39
N GLN A 219 8.29 -6.69 5.04
CA GLN A 219 6.84 -6.50 4.98
C GLN A 219 6.23 -7.39 3.89
N ASN A 220 5.06 -7.96 4.14
CA ASN A 220 4.40 -8.88 3.21
C ASN A 220 3.94 -8.13 1.95
N TYR A 221 4.78 -8.06 0.92
CA TYR A 221 4.48 -7.36 -0.32
C TYR A 221 3.33 -7.98 -1.15
N ASN A 222 2.91 -9.22 -0.84
CA ASN A 222 1.75 -9.90 -1.43
C ASN A 222 0.45 -9.70 -0.62
N TYR A 223 0.46 -8.80 0.37
CA TYR A 223 -0.71 -8.61 1.22
C TYR A 223 -1.94 -8.12 0.42
N PRO A 224 -3.10 -8.81 0.48
CA PRO A 224 -4.21 -8.59 -0.43
C PRO A 224 -4.81 -7.17 -0.42
N PRO A 225 -5.23 -6.65 -1.58
CA PRO A 225 -5.83 -5.33 -1.73
C PRO A 225 -7.03 -5.08 -0.81
N GLU A 226 -7.98 -6.00 -0.80
CA GLU A 226 -9.24 -5.88 -0.07
C GLU A 226 -9.03 -5.90 1.46
N LEU A 227 -8.18 -6.82 1.95
CA LEU A 227 -7.86 -6.90 3.39
C LEU A 227 -7.10 -5.67 3.85
N PHE A 228 -6.04 -5.27 3.14
CA PHE A 228 -5.29 -4.05 3.46
C PHE A 228 -6.21 -2.83 3.53
N SER A 229 -7.05 -2.65 2.51
CA SER A 229 -7.89 -1.47 2.38
C SER A 229 -8.98 -1.45 3.44
N TYR A 230 -9.46 -2.61 3.88
CA TYR A 230 -10.39 -2.73 4.99
C TYR A 230 -9.73 -2.33 6.32
N TYR A 231 -8.56 -2.88 6.65
CA TYR A 231 -7.82 -2.46 7.85
C TYR A 231 -7.48 -0.96 7.82
N ALA A 232 -7.06 -0.45 6.66
CA ALA A 232 -6.78 0.96 6.46
C ALA A 232 -8.02 1.83 6.73
N LEU A 233 -9.19 1.45 6.20
CA LEU A 233 -10.45 2.15 6.47
C LEU A 233 -10.79 2.14 7.96
N GLN A 234 -10.72 0.99 8.63
CA GLN A 234 -11.06 0.89 10.05
C GLN A 234 -10.15 1.79 10.91
N ILE A 235 -8.84 1.82 10.61
CA ILE A 235 -7.89 2.67 11.32
C ILE A 235 -8.13 4.15 11.01
N TYR A 236 -8.49 4.50 9.78
CA TYR A 236 -8.90 5.86 9.45
C TYR A 236 -10.13 6.28 10.25
N LEU A 237 -11.15 5.42 10.41
CA LEU A 237 -12.33 5.71 11.21
C LEU A 237 -11.98 5.89 12.69
N MET A 238 -11.04 5.10 13.22
CA MET A 238 -10.47 5.34 14.55
C MET A 238 -9.79 6.71 14.63
N LEU A 239 -8.99 7.08 13.62
CA LEU A 239 -8.28 8.36 13.55
C LEU A 239 -9.25 9.56 13.49
N LYS A 240 -10.27 9.48 12.64
CA LYS A 240 -11.32 10.50 12.48
C LYS A 240 -12.14 10.72 13.76
N SER A 241 -12.34 9.65 14.55
CA SER A 241 -13.14 9.66 15.78
C SER A 241 -12.33 9.84 17.07
N ALA A 242 -10.99 9.82 16.99
CA ALA A 242 -10.11 9.77 18.16
C ALA A 242 -10.19 11.01 19.07
N ASP A 243 -10.42 12.19 18.48
CA ASP A 243 -10.55 13.43 19.23
C ASP A 243 -11.51 14.40 18.51
N PRO A 244 -12.59 14.87 19.18
CA PRO A 244 -13.56 15.81 18.61
C PRO A 244 -12.95 17.11 18.09
N SER A 245 -11.82 17.57 18.66
CA SER A 245 -11.11 18.75 18.16
C SER A 245 -10.47 18.52 16.78
N TYR A 246 -10.11 17.29 16.45
CA TYR A 246 -9.55 16.90 15.16
C TYR A 246 -10.61 16.65 14.11
N SER A 247 -11.87 16.40 14.50
CA SER A 247 -12.97 16.17 13.53
C SER A 247 -13.12 17.30 12.50
N LYS A 248 -12.71 18.53 12.87
CA LYS A 248 -12.70 19.70 11.98
C LYS A 248 -11.51 19.76 11.01
N LEU A 249 -10.45 19.02 11.30
CA LEU A 249 -9.25 18.91 10.45
C LEU A 249 -9.44 17.93 9.29
N PHE A 250 -10.37 16.98 9.43
CA PHE A 250 -10.61 15.96 8.40
C PHE A 250 -11.50 16.50 7.29
N ASN A 251 -10.94 16.58 6.10
CA ASN A 251 -11.68 16.66 4.84
C ASN A 251 -11.70 15.27 4.19
N ASP A 252 -12.89 14.74 3.89
CA ASP A 252 -13.03 13.40 3.30
C ASP A 252 -12.29 13.26 1.95
N GLU A 253 -12.03 14.37 1.24
CA GLU A 253 -11.20 14.40 0.01
C GLU A 253 -9.75 13.95 0.24
N TYR A 254 -9.26 14.04 1.47
CA TYR A 254 -7.88 13.71 1.86
C TYR A 254 -7.80 12.52 2.82
N ARG A 255 -8.89 11.73 2.93
CA ARG A 255 -9.04 10.58 3.84
C ARG A 255 -7.76 9.77 4.02
N TYR A 256 -7.22 9.23 2.93
CA TYR A 256 -6.08 8.32 3.01
C TYR A 256 -4.74 9.02 3.07
N ILE A 257 -4.66 10.33 2.81
CA ILE A 257 -3.46 11.13 3.10
C ILE A 257 -3.25 11.19 4.62
N TYR A 258 -4.32 11.48 5.36
CA TYR A 258 -4.24 11.51 6.82
C TYR A 258 -3.82 10.15 7.42
N LEU A 259 -4.34 9.07 6.85
CA LEU A 259 -3.97 7.73 7.27
C LEU A 259 -2.51 7.41 6.96
N ASP A 260 -2.03 7.71 5.76
CA ASP A 260 -0.64 7.44 5.35
C ASP A 260 0.35 8.16 6.29
N VAL A 261 0.04 9.42 6.66
CA VAL A 261 0.81 10.19 7.64
C VAL A 261 0.82 9.54 9.02
N PHE A 262 -0.31 8.98 9.47
CA PHE A 262 -0.37 8.25 10.73
C PHE A 262 0.42 6.95 10.67
N PHE A 263 0.34 6.20 9.58
CA PHE A 263 1.14 4.99 9.37
C PHE A 263 2.63 5.28 9.34
N ASP A 264 3.06 6.35 8.66
CA ASP A 264 4.45 6.81 8.68
C ASP A 264 4.91 7.12 10.10
N HIS A 265 4.08 7.78 10.91
CA HIS A 265 4.40 8.03 12.33
C HIS A 265 4.58 6.73 13.12
N VAL A 266 3.69 5.74 12.94
CA VAL A 266 3.81 4.42 13.60
C VAL A 266 5.11 3.74 13.17
N ALA A 267 5.38 3.65 11.87
CA ALA A 267 6.57 3.00 11.33
C ALA A 267 7.86 3.71 11.78
N ASN A 268 7.87 5.05 11.78
CA ASN A 268 9.03 5.84 12.21
C ASN A 268 9.37 5.66 13.69
N LYS A 269 8.37 5.43 14.55
CA LYS A 269 8.61 5.06 15.96
C LYS A 269 9.34 3.73 16.14
N HIS A 270 9.33 2.90 15.11
CA HIS A 270 9.95 1.58 15.07
C HIS A 270 11.02 1.49 13.99
N ARG A 271 11.59 2.61 13.53
CA ARG A 271 12.56 2.60 12.44
C ARG A 271 13.78 1.74 12.74
N GLU A 272 14.26 1.76 13.99
CA GLU A 272 15.34 0.88 14.45
C GLU A 272 14.96 -0.60 14.37
N ASP A 273 13.76 -0.97 14.81
CA ASP A 273 13.25 -2.35 14.72
C ASP A 273 13.13 -2.80 13.25
N ILE A 274 12.56 -1.95 12.39
CA ILE A 274 12.44 -2.22 10.94
C ILE A 274 13.83 -2.42 10.32
N ASN A 275 14.76 -1.53 10.62
CA ASN A 275 16.12 -1.62 10.09
C ASN A 275 16.84 -2.86 10.62
N ALA A 276 16.65 -3.27 11.87
CA ALA A 276 17.23 -4.49 12.42
C ALA A 276 16.68 -5.75 11.72
N LEU A 277 15.36 -5.80 11.50
CA LEU A 277 14.70 -6.91 10.79
C LEU A 277 15.13 -6.99 9.32
N LYS A 278 15.31 -5.85 8.66
CA LYS A 278 15.89 -5.77 7.31
C LYS A 278 17.39 -6.05 7.30
N TRP A 279 18.16 -5.66 8.31
CA TRP A 279 19.61 -5.87 8.27
C TRP A 279 19.99 -7.34 8.47
N THR A 280 19.20 -8.10 9.24
CA THR A 280 19.30 -9.57 9.24
C THR A 280 19.06 -10.18 7.85
N SER A 281 18.31 -9.50 6.96
CA SER A 281 18.05 -9.94 5.59
C SER A 281 19.23 -9.74 4.64
N GLU A 282 19.85 -8.56 4.67
CA GLU A 282 20.93 -8.19 3.74
C GLU A 282 22.27 -8.91 4.03
N HIS A 283 22.51 -9.34 5.28
CA HIS A 283 23.76 -10.04 5.64
C HIS A 283 23.81 -11.51 5.24
N VAL A 284 22.66 -12.18 5.08
CA VAL A 284 22.63 -13.60 4.71
C VAL A 284 22.81 -13.79 3.20
N GLU A 285 22.34 -12.86 2.35
CA GLU A 285 22.60 -12.92 0.90
C GLU A 285 24.09 -12.79 0.56
N ASN A 286 24.84 -11.99 1.32
CA ASN A 286 26.27 -11.75 1.09
C ASN A 286 27.21 -12.90 1.49
N HIS A 287 26.70 -13.99 2.09
CA HIS A 287 27.51 -15.14 2.52
C HIS A 287 27.30 -16.39 1.64
N TRP A 288 26.52 -16.29 0.55
CA TRP A 288 26.23 -17.39 -0.38
C TRP A 288 26.62 -17.09 -1.83
N HIS A 289 27.67 -16.30 -2.04
CA HIS A 289 28.34 -16.13 -3.33
C HIS A 289 29.77 -16.70 -3.32
#